data_AF-A0A1A9WRY0-F1
#
_entry.id   AF-A0A1A9WRY0-F1
#
_cell.length_a   1.000
_cell.length_b   1.000
_cell.length_c   1.000
_cell.angle_alpha   90.00
_cell.angle_beta   90.00
_cell.angle_gamma   90.00
#
_symmetry.space_group_name_H-M   'P 1'
#
loop_
_entity.id
_entity.type
_entity.pdbx_description
1 polymer ?
#
loop_
_entity_poly.entity_id
_entity_poly.type
_entity_poly.pdbx_seq_one_letter_code
_entity_poly.pdbx_strand_id
1 'polypeptide(L)'
;MYIEDVIIGEKLTELQNFYYGQNILITGGTGFLGKSEYPNTYTFTKAVAEDIVKTFGKNLPVGLFRPGIGWIDNFYGPTGAIAGAGTGIIRTLRCNPRALANMVPVDMCVNSIIAASWDVAKKYNSTITLKENGEKLTQTPKVYNFCTSKENKITWGDFTNKTTKYGLMYPTTKAIWYLCYANRPNRIMHLLSIFCLHYLPATILDCFCLIMGKKPRTPNRR
;
A
#
# COMPACT_ATOMS: atom_id res chain seq x y z
N MET A 1 11.74 -43.61 -28.00
CA MET A 1 12.60 -42.46 -28.29
C MET A 1 12.20 -41.38 -27.31
N TYR A 2 13.09 -41.07 -26.36
CA TYR A 2 12.80 -40.17 -25.22
C TYR A 2 12.68 -38.71 -25.71
N ILE A 3 11.91 -37.91 -24.95
CA ILE A 3 11.44 -36.55 -25.24
C ILE A 3 12.57 -35.49 -25.14
N GLU A 4 13.82 -35.84 -25.46
CA GLU A 4 14.96 -34.91 -25.33
C GLU A 4 15.37 -34.24 -26.64
N ASP A 5 14.91 -34.74 -27.80
CA ASP A 5 15.51 -34.35 -29.10
C ASP A 5 14.73 -33.30 -29.93
N VAL A 6 13.72 -32.61 -29.38
CA VAL A 6 12.90 -31.64 -30.16
C VAL A 6 13.04 -30.17 -29.72
N ILE A 7 13.88 -29.87 -28.71
CA ILE A 7 14.11 -28.48 -28.26
C ILE A 7 15.42 -27.95 -28.86
N ILE A 8 15.41 -27.56 -30.14
CA ILE A 8 16.47 -26.71 -30.72
C ILE A 8 15.82 -25.51 -31.40
N GLY A 9 15.92 -24.35 -30.77
CA GLY A 9 15.57 -23.08 -31.41
C GLY A 9 15.82 -21.81 -30.58
N GLU A 10 15.53 -21.82 -29.28
CA GLU A 10 15.93 -20.73 -28.37
C GLU A 10 16.42 -21.34 -27.07
N LYS A 11 17.71 -21.16 -26.79
CA LYS A 11 18.32 -21.55 -25.51
C LYS A 11 17.68 -20.69 -24.42
N LEU A 12 16.86 -21.30 -23.57
CA LEU A 12 16.26 -20.61 -22.42
C LEU A 12 17.38 -19.96 -21.59
N THR A 13 17.14 -18.75 -21.13
CA THR A 13 18.08 -18.10 -20.22
C THR A 13 18.17 -18.87 -18.91
N GLU A 14 19.26 -18.71 -18.17
CA GLU A 14 19.45 -19.36 -16.87
C GLU A 14 18.29 -19.06 -15.90
N LEU A 15 17.76 -17.83 -15.96
CA LEU A 15 16.58 -17.40 -15.22
C LEU A 15 15.30 -18.14 -15.67
N GLN A 16 15.13 -18.35 -16.97
CA GLN A 16 13.98 -19.07 -17.50
C GLN A 16 14.01 -20.56 -17.14
N ASN A 17 15.19 -21.17 -17.13
CA ASN A 17 15.36 -22.56 -16.68
C ASN A 17 15.10 -22.69 -15.17
N PHE A 18 15.60 -21.76 -14.36
CA PHE A 18 15.39 -21.77 -12.91
C PHE A 18 13.90 -21.73 -12.52
N TYR A 19 13.11 -20.96 -13.27
CA TYR A 19 11.67 -20.78 -13.04
C TYR A 19 10.78 -21.68 -13.90
N TYR A 20 11.37 -22.62 -14.65
CA TYR A 20 10.62 -23.56 -15.48
C TYR A 20 9.70 -24.42 -14.60
N GLY A 21 8.39 -24.42 -14.90
CA GLY A 21 7.37 -25.13 -14.12
C GLY A 21 6.95 -24.47 -12.80
N GLN A 22 7.49 -23.30 -12.43
CA GLN A 22 7.11 -22.57 -11.21
C GLN A 22 6.17 -21.40 -11.50
N ASN A 23 5.14 -21.19 -10.69
CA ASN A 23 4.28 -19.99 -10.80
C ASN A 23 4.78 -18.91 -9.85
N ILE A 24 5.10 -17.72 -10.36
CA ILE A 24 5.68 -16.64 -9.56
C ILE A 24 4.81 -15.40 -9.68
N LEU A 25 4.21 -15.02 -8.56
CA LEU A 25 3.53 -13.74 -8.47
C LEU A 25 4.43 -12.73 -7.77
N ILE A 26 4.67 -11.60 -8.44
CA ILE A 26 5.41 -10.49 -7.85
C ILE A 26 4.40 -9.48 -7.30
N THR A 27 4.39 -9.34 -5.98
CA THR A 27 3.52 -8.41 -5.26
C THR A 27 4.22 -7.09 -4.95
N GLY A 28 3.44 -6.02 -4.87
CA GLY A 28 3.92 -4.71 -4.45
C GLY A 28 4.35 -3.79 -5.58
N GLY A 29 3.80 -3.97 -6.78
CA GLY A 29 3.93 -2.99 -7.85
C GLY A 29 3.30 -1.64 -7.44
N THR A 30 3.91 -0.54 -7.83
CA THR A 30 3.32 0.80 -7.70
C THR A 30 2.88 1.28 -9.07
N GLY A 31 1.62 1.72 -9.20
CA GLY A 31 0.99 2.13 -10.47
C GLY A 31 1.57 3.36 -11.19
N PHE A 32 2.85 3.69 -11.00
CA PHE A 32 3.50 4.91 -11.46
C PHE A 32 4.36 4.75 -12.72
N LEU A 33 4.36 3.58 -13.37
CA LEU A 33 5.07 3.44 -14.66
C LEU A 33 4.63 4.53 -15.66
N GLY A 34 5.56 5.39 -16.04
CA GLY A 34 5.36 6.48 -17.01
C GLY A 34 5.17 7.89 -16.43
N LYS A 35 5.27 8.10 -15.11
CA LYS A 35 5.34 9.46 -14.53
C LYS A 35 6.78 9.85 -14.23
N SER A 36 7.20 11.01 -14.72
CA SER A 36 8.56 11.58 -14.55
C SER A 36 8.91 11.96 -13.11
N GLU A 37 7.96 11.88 -12.17
CA GLU A 37 8.17 12.19 -10.75
C GLU A 37 7.67 11.06 -9.86
N TYR A 38 8.62 10.35 -9.23
CA TYR A 38 8.33 9.41 -8.15
C TYR A 38 8.31 10.18 -6.82
N PRO A 39 7.18 10.22 -6.09
CA PRO A 39 7.05 11.07 -4.90
C PRO A 39 7.97 10.66 -3.74
N ASN A 40 8.51 9.44 -3.76
CA ASN A 40 9.49 8.96 -2.80
C ASN A 40 10.30 7.77 -3.35
N THR A 41 11.38 7.42 -2.65
CA THR A 41 12.27 6.30 -3.00
C THR A 41 11.54 4.95 -3.06
N TYR A 42 10.52 4.74 -2.20
CA TYR A 42 9.69 3.54 -2.26
C TYR A 42 8.96 3.41 -3.61
N THR A 43 8.28 4.46 -4.08
CA THR A 43 7.60 4.45 -5.38
C THR A 43 8.56 4.31 -6.56
N PHE A 44 9.77 4.88 -6.45
CA PHE A 44 10.81 4.70 -7.46
C PHE A 44 11.27 3.24 -7.55
N THR A 45 11.68 2.64 -6.43
CA THR A 45 12.17 1.25 -6.40
C THR A 45 11.11 0.26 -6.91
N LYS A 46 9.84 0.47 -6.56
CA LYS A 46 8.75 -0.38 -7.06
C LYS A 46 8.51 -0.19 -8.55
N ALA A 47 8.55 1.03 -9.08
CA ALA A 47 8.42 1.23 -10.53
C ALA A 47 9.58 0.60 -11.33
N VAL A 48 10.82 0.70 -10.82
CA VAL A 48 11.98 0.01 -11.42
C VAL A 48 11.79 -1.51 -11.39
N ALA A 49 11.32 -2.07 -10.27
CA ALA A 49 11.03 -3.50 -10.18
C ALA A 49 9.96 -3.93 -11.20
N GLU A 50 8.90 -3.13 -11.37
CA GLU A 50 7.88 -3.43 -12.38
C GLU A 50 8.44 -3.41 -13.81
N ASP A 51 9.34 -2.48 -14.11
CA ASP A 51 9.97 -2.36 -15.43
C ASP A 51 10.88 -3.56 -15.73
N ILE A 52 11.68 -3.99 -14.75
CA ILE A 52 12.51 -5.20 -14.83
C ILE A 52 11.62 -6.41 -15.15
N VAL A 53 10.52 -6.58 -14.42
CA VAL A 53 9.59 -7.70 -14.64
C VAL A 53 8.94 -7.63 -16.01
N LYS A 54 8.53 -6.45 -16.49
CA LYS A 54 7.97 -6.30 -17.84
C LYS A 54 8.97 -6.61 -18.94
N THR A 55 10.24 -6.26 -18.72
CA THR A 55 11.31 -6.44 -19.71
C THR A 55 11.77 -7.89 -19.78
N PHE A 56 12.06 -8.49 -18.62
CA PHE A 56 12.68 -9.81 -18.52
C PHE A 56 11.70 -10.95 -18.21
N GLY A 57 10.48 -10.63 -17.76
CA GLY A 57 9.43 -11.61 -17.43
C GLY A 57 8.65 -12.13 -18.64
N LYS A 58 9.04 -11.79 -19.87
CA LYS A 58 8.35 -12.28 -21.08
C LYS A 58 8.46 -13.79 -21.16
N ASN A 59 7.35 -14.44 -21.52
CA ASN A 59 7.24 -15.89 -21.61
C ASN A 59 7.54 -16.64 -20.30
N LEU A 60 7.42 -15.97 -19.15
CA LEU A 60 7.42 -16.59 -17.84
C LEU A 60 6.00 -16.57 -17.25
N PRO A 61 5.66 -17.52 -16.37
CA PRO A 61 4.41 -17.55 -15.61
C PRO A 61 4.42 -16.48 -14.50
N VAL A 62 4.57 -15.22 -14.92
CA VAL A 62 4.74 -14.05 -14.06
C VAL A 62 3.65 -13.02 -14.31
N GLY A 63 3.10 -12.50 -13.22
CA GLY A 63 2.19 -11.37 -13.20
C GLY A 63 2.56 -10.36 -12.12
N LEU A 64 2.12 -9.12 -12.32
CA LEU A 64 2.29 -8.03 -11.35
C LEU A 64 0.96 -7.74 -10.67
N PHE A 65 0.95 -7.72 -9.34
CA PHE A 65 -0.22 -7.34 -8.56
C PHE A 65 0.00 -6.00 -7.84
N ARG A 66 -0.90 -5.04 -8.08
CA ARG A 66 -0.89 -3.67 -7.55
C ARG A 66 -2.06 -3.48 -6.57
N PRO A 67 -1.84 -3.63 -5.26
CA PRO A 67 -2.87 -3.38 -4.27
C PRO A 67 -3.10 -1.89 -4.04
N GLY A 68 -4.33 -1.53 -3.67
CA GLY A 68 -4.66 -0.28 -3.00
C GLY A 68 -4.07 -0.23 -1.58
N ILE A 69 -4.43 0.79 -0.82
CA ILE A 69 -3.96 0.93 0.56
C ILE A 69 -4.69 -0.11 1.41
N GLY A 70 -4.00 -1.20 1.73
CA GLY A 70 -4.51 -2.24 2.62
C GLY A 70 -4.54 -1.77 4.08
N TRP A 71 -5.56 -2.20 4.82
CA TRP A 71 -5.48 -2.16 6.27
C TRP A 71 -4.50 -3.24 6.73
N ILE A 72 -3.40 -2.82 7.35
CA ILE A 72 -2.28 -3.67 7.76
C ILE A 72 -2.17 -3.77 9.28
N ASP A 73 -1.52 -4.83 9.74
CA ASP A 73 -1.26 -5.21 11.13
C ASP A 73 -0.21 -4.34 11.85
N ASN A 74 0.18 -3.20 11.27
CA ASN A 74 1.15 -2.28 11.83
C ASN A 74 0.63 -0.83 11.85
N PHE A 75 1.35 0.05 12.53
CA PHE A 75 0.98 1.47 12.67
C PHE A 75 1.33 2.35 11.46
N TYR A 76 1.61 1.79 10.29
CA TYR A 76 1.86 2.61 9.10
C TYR A 76 0.55 3.05 8.44
N GLY A 77 0.56 4.27 7.88
CA GLY A 77 -0.56 4.79 7.10
C GLY A 77 -1.86 4.98 7.91
N PRO A 78 -3.02 4.52 7.40
CA PRO A 78 -4.32 4.72 8.05
C PRO A 78 -4.41 4.17 9.47
N THR A 79 -3.80 3.01 9.75
CA THR A 79 -3.84 2.37 11.08
C THR A 79 -3.18 3.27 12.12
N GLY A 80 -2.00 3.83 11.80
CA GLY A 80 -1.30 4.78 12.67
C GLY A 80 -2.09 6.07 12.88
N ALA A 81 -2.73 6.59 11.83
CA ALA A 81 -3.58 7.77 11.92
C ALA A 81 -4.77 7.54 12.86
N ILE A 82 -5.47 6.40 12.74
CA ILE A 82 -6.57 6.02 13.64
C ILE A 82 -6.06 5.84 15.07
N ALA A 83 -4.96 5.12 15.28
CA ALA A 83 -4.44 4.87 16.62
C ALA A 83 -4.01 6.17 17.31
N GLY A 84 -3.32 7.05 16.59
CA GLY A 84 -2.97 8.38 17.07
C GLY A 84 -4.21 9.23 17.35
N ALA A 85 -5.22 9.18 16.50
CA ALA A 85 -6.48 9.89 16.71
C ALA A 85 -7.23 9.38 17.94
N GLY A 86 -7.42 8.06 18.04
CA GLY A 86 -8.11 7.39 19.14
C GLY A 86 -7.46 7.66 20.50
N THR A 87 -6.13 7.67 20.56
CA THR A 87 -5.39 8.02 21.79
C THR A 87 -5.39 9.52 22.11
N GLY A 88 -5.84 10.35 21.17
CA GLY A 88 -5.82 11.81 21.28
C GLY A 88 -4.49 12.46 20.95
N ILE A 89 -3.46 11.69 20.58
CA ILE A 89 -2.12 12.16 20.20
C ILE A 89 -2.15 12.89 18.86
N ILE A 90 -2.90 12.40 17.87
CA ILE A 90 -3.04 13.02 16.55
C ILE A 90 -4.41 13.67 16.45
N ARG A 91 -4.45 14.99 16.27
CA ARG A 91 -5.71 15.76 16.26
C ARG A 91 -6.00 16.43 14.92
N THR A 92 -5.02 16.46 14.04
CA THR A 92 -5.12 17.04 12.71
C THR A 92 -4.25 16.26 11.74
N LEU A 93 -4.74 16.04 10.52
CA LEU A 93 -3.97 15.45 9.43
C LEU A 93 -4.03 16.39 8.22
N ARG A 94 -2.89 16.67 7.59
CA ARG A 94 -2.86 17.44 6.35
C ARG A 94 -3.32 16.57 5.19
N CYS A 95 -4.62 16.52 4.98
CA CYS A 95 -5.23 15.71 3.93
C CYS A 95 -6.44 16.43 3.33
N ASN A 96 -6.64 16.27 2.02
CA ASN A 96 -7.87 16.72 1.37
C ASN A 96 -9.00 15.74 1.69
N PRO A 97 -10.04 16.15 2.44
CA PRO A 97 -11.13 15.24 2.79
C PRO A 97 -11.90 14.72 1.57
N ARG A 98 -11.85 15.40 0.43
CA ARG A 98 -12.49 14.97 -0.82
C ARG A 98 -11.64 14.00 -1.64
N ALA A 99 -10.37 13.78 -1.29
CA ALA A 99 -9.53 12.83 -1.99
C ALA A 99 -9.95 11.39 -1.66
N LEU A 100 -9.86 10.51 -2.65
CA LEU A 100 -10.12 9.07 -2.47
C LEU A 100 -9.05 8.46 -1.57
N ALA A 101 -9.48 7.65 -0.61
CA ALA A 101 -8.58 6.93 0.28
C ALA A 101 -7.95 5.69 -0.40
N ASN A 102 -8.58 5.16 -1.46
CA ASN A 102 -8.19 3.91 -2.14
C ASN A 102 -7.91 2.76 -1.15
N MET A 103 -8.72 2.68 -0.10
CA MET A 103 -8.56 1.70 0.96
C MET A 103 -9.25 0.40 0.59
N VAL A 104 -8.54 -0.72 0.74
CA VAL A 104 -9.06 -2.05 0.40
C VAL A 104 -8.92 -3.01 1.57
N PRO A 105 -9.89 -3.92 1.80
CA PRO A 105 -9.76 -4.97 2.80
C PRO A 105 -8.62 -5.93 2.45
N VAL A 106 -7.82 -6.32 3.45
CA VAL A 106 -6.63 -7.17 3.24
C VAL A 106 -6.99 -8.60 2.85
N ASP A 107 -8.07 -9.15 3.40
CA ASP A 107 -8.66 -10.43 3.04
C ASP A 107 -9.07 -10.47 1.57
N MET A 108 -9.74 -9.43 1.07
CA MET A 108 -10.09 -9.33 -0.35
C MET A 108 -8.85 -9.16 -1.23
N CYS A 109 -7.82 -8.48 -0.74
CA CYS A 109 -6.53 -8.36 -1.42
C CYS A 109 -5.86 -9.73 -1.59
N VAL A 110 -5.84 -10.55 -0.53
CA VAL A 110 -5.32 -11.93 -0.56
C VAL A 110 -6.12 -12.79 -1.55
N ASN A 111 -7.45 -12.74 -1.51
CA ASN A 111 -8.29 -13.48 -2.46
C ASN A 111 -8.01 -13.07 -3.91
N SER A 112 -7.85 -11.77 -4.16
CA SER A 112 -7.54 -11.23 -5.48
C SER A 112 -6.14 -11.63 -5.96
N ILE A 113 -5.17 -11.73 -5.05
CA ILE A 113 -3.81 -12.23 -5.34
C ILE A 113 -3.86 -13.69 -5.77
N ILE A 114 -4.58 -14.54 -5.04
CA ILE A 114 -4.74 -15.97 -5.38
C ILE A 114 -5.39 -16.12 -6.76
N ALA A 115 -6.46 -15.37 -7.01
CA ALA A 115 -7.15 -15.37 -8.31
C ALA A 115 -6.23 -14.90 -9.44
N ALA A 116 -5.42 -13.86 -9.21
CA ALA A 116 -4.44 -13.38 -10.18
C ALA A 116 -3.38 -14.45 -10.48
N SER A 117 -2.85 -15.14 -9.47
CA SER A 117 -1.89 -16.23 -9.67
C SER A 117 -2.47 -17.37 -10.51
N TRP A 118 -3.70 -17.78 -10.25
CA TRP A 118 -4.39 -18.80 -11.05
C TRP A 118 -4.55 -18.37 -12.51
N ASP A 119 -4.97 -17.11 -12.75
CA ASP A 119 -5.15 -16.57 -14.09
C ASP A 119 -3.82 -16.46 -14.87
N VAL A 120 -2.72 -16.12 -14.18
CA VAL A 120 -1.35 -16.13 -14.75
C VAL A 120 -0.96 -17.54 -15.18
N ALA A 121 -1.10 -18.52 -14.29
CA ALA A 121 -0.74 -19.92 -14.57
C ALA A 121 -1.56 -20.49 -15.73
N LYS A 122 -2.87 -20.26 -15.75
CA LYS A 122 -3.76 -20.73 -16.82
C LYS A 122 -3.34 -20.19 -18.19
N LYS A 123 -3.06 -18.89 -18.27
CA LYS A 123 -2.64 -18.23 -19.52
C LYS A 123 -1.26 -18.68 -19.98
N TYR A 124 -0.35 -18.91 -19.04
CA TYR A 124 0.97 -19.45 -19.34
C TYR A 124 0.88 -20.85 -19.97
N ASN A 125 0.10 -21.76 -19.36
CA ASN A 125 -0.11 -23.10 -19.91
C ASN A 125 -0.71 -23.06 -21.31
N SER A 126 -1.70 -22.18 -21.55
CA SER A 126 -2.26 -22.00 -22.90
C SER A 126 -1.21 -21.49 -23.91
N THR A 127 -0.24 -20.67 -23.47
CA THR A 127 0.83 -20.16 -24.33
C THR A 127 1.86 -21.24 -24.68
N ILE A 128 2.16 -22.16 -23.75
CA ILE A 128 3.01 -23.32 -24.03
C ILE A 128 2.39 -24.16 -25.16
N THR A 129 1.10 -24.47 -25.08
CA THR A 129 0.40 -25.24 -26.11
C THR A 129 0.44 -24.58 -27.49
N LEU A 130 0.33 -23.24 -27.55
CA LEU A 130 0.40 -22.52 -28.83
C LEU A 130 1.83 -22.50 -29.41
N LYS A 131 2.86 -22.43 -28.55
CA LYS A 131 4.26 -22.58 -29.00
C LYS A 131 4.55 -23.97 -29.57
N GLU A 132 3.99 -25.03 -28.97
CA GLU A 132 4.10 -26.39 -29.50
C GLU A 132 3.46 -26.52 -30.89
N ASN A 133 2.39 -25.75 -31.14
CA ASN A 133 1.73 -25.67 -32.45
C ASN A 133 2.46 -24.76 -33.46
N GLY A 134 3.65 -24.24 -33.13
CA GLY A 134 4.46 -23.40 -34.00
C GLY A 134 4.07 -21.92 -34.05
N GLU A 135 3.12 -21.48 -33.22
CA GLU A 135 2.73 -20.06 -33.15
C GLU A 135 3.70 -19.26 -32.26
N LYS A 136 4.27 -18.18 -32.81
CA LYS A 136 5.20 -17.31 -32.10
C LYS A 136 4.43 -16.33 -31.20
N LEU A 137 4.07 -16.75 -30.00
CA LEU A 137 3.43 -15.89 -29.00
C LEU A 137 4.43 -15.34 -27.99
N THR A 138 4.52 -14.02 -27.93
CA THR A 138 5.22 -13.26 -26.89
C THR A 138 4.22 -12.82 -25.83
N GLN A 139 4.15 -13.53 -24.71
CA GLN A 139 3.28 -13.13 -23.61
C GLN A 139 4.01 -12.12 -22.71
N THR A 140 3.44 -10.93 -22.57
CA THR A 140 3.92 -9.93 -21.61
C THR A 140 3.25 -10.14 -20.24
N PRO A 141 3.99 -9.97 -19.12
CA PRO A 141 3.41 -10.05 -17.79
C PRO A 141 2.22 -9.10 -17.60
N LYS A 142 1.08 -9.64 -17.17
CA LYS A 142 -0.13 -8.84 -16.90
C LYS A 142 -0.01 -8.09 -15.59
N VAL A 143 -0.66 -6.93 -15.54
CA VAL A 143 -0.77 -6.11 -14.34
C VAL A 143 -2.21 -6.16 -13.82
N TYR A 144 -2.38 -6.62 -12.60
CA TYR A 144 -3.66 -6.70 -11.89
C TYR A 144 -3.73 -5.55 -10.88
N ASN A 145 -4.64 -4.60 -11.08
CA ASN A 145 -4.86 -3.50 -10.13
C ASN A 145 -6.03 -3.85 -9.20
N PHE A 146 -5.78 -3.90 -7.91
CA PHE A 146 -6.80 -4.11 -6.89
C PHE A 146 -7.03 -2.82 -6.11
N CYS A 147 -7.92 -1.98 -6.65
CA CYS A 147 -8.25 -0.66 -6.11
C CYS A 147 -9.76 -0.53 -5.89
N THR A 148 -10.18 0.48 -5.14
CA THR A 148 -11.60 0.79 -4.95
C THR A 148 -12.30 1.09 -6.29
N SER A 149 -13.43 0.42 -6.54
CA SER A 149 -14.27 0.64 -7.73
C SER A 149 -15.02 1.97 -7.67
N LYS A 150 -15.82 2.31 -8.71
CA LYS A 150 -16.69 3.49 -8.66
C LYS A 150 -17.84 3.35 -7.66
N GLU A 151 -18.37 2.15 -7.47
CA GLU A 151 -19.48 1.90 -6.55
C GLU A 151 -19.05 1.82 -5.08
N ASN A 152 -17.79 1.46 -4.79
CA ASN A 152 -17.29 1.29 -3.42
C ASN A 152 -16.12 2.23 -3.12
N LYS A 153 -16.37 3.54 -3.22
CA LYS A 153 -15.39 4.59 -2.92
C LYS A 153 -15.54 5.09 -1.49
N ILE A 154 -14.40 5.29 -0.84
CA ILE A 154 -14.31 5.97 0.45
C ILE A 154 -13.38 7.16 0.27
N THR A 155 -13.85 8.36 0.62
CA THR A 155 -12.99 9.54 0.71
C THR A 155 -12.30 9.60 2.07
N TRP A 156 -11.21 10.37 2.18
CA TRP A 156 -10.58 10.62 3.47
C TRP A 156 -11.52 11.32 4.47
N GLY A 157 -12.48 12.11 4.00
CA GLY A 157 -13.55 12.70 4.79
C GLY A 157 -14.50 11.63 5.35
N ASP A 158 -14.98 10.72 4.50
CA ASP A 158 -15.83 9.60 4.94
C ASP A 158 -15.12 8.72 5.97
N PHE A 159 -13.85 8.42 5.71
CA PHE A 159 -12.99 7.67 6.63
C PHE A 159 -12.88 8.36 7.98
N THR A 160 -12.65 9.67 7.99
CA THR A 160 -12.56 10.49 9.21
C THR A 160 -13.87 10.49 9.97
N ASN A 161 -15.00 10.71 9.28
CA ASN A 161 -16.32 10.75 9.90
C ASN A 161 -16.70 9.40 10.52
N LYS A 162 -16.46 8.30 9.80
CA LYS A 162 -16.70 6.94 10.31
C LYS A 162 -15.80 6.64 11.50
N THR A 163 -14.49 6.94 11.40
CA THR A 163 -13.53 6.74 12.49
C THR A 163 -13.92 7.51 13.73
N THR A 164 -14.28 8.79 13.61
CA THR A 164 -14.70 9.61 14.75
C THR A 164 -16.00 9.08 15.35
N LYS A 165 -17.00 8.72 14.54
CA LYS A 165 -18.27 8.16 15.02
C LYS A 165 -18.05 6.89 15.84
N TYR A 166 -17.33 5.91 15.29
CA TYR A 166 -17.11 4.64 15.98
C TYR A 166 -16.09 4.75 17.11
N GLY A 167 -15.08 5.62 16.99
CA GLY A 167 -14.09 5.87 18.04
C GLY A 167 -14.69 6.56 19.27
N LEU A 168 -15.74 7.38 19.10
CA LEU A 168 -16.49 7.95 20.23
C LEU A 168 -17.44 6.92 20.87
N MET A 169 -17.97 5.98 20.09
CA MET A 169 -18.81 4.88 20.59
C MET A 169 -17.98 3.83 21.37
N TYR A 170 -16.75 3.56 20.91
CA TYR A 170 -15.84 2.58 21.50
C TYR A 170 -14.48 3.24 21.80
N PRO A 171 -14.39 4.09 22.84
CA PRO A 171 -13.17 4.83 23.14
C PRO A 171 -12.05 3.89 23.64
N THR A 172 -10.81 4.23 23.32
CA THR A 172 -9.64 3.49 23.81
C THR A 172 -9.37 3.81 25.29
N THR A 173 -9.02 2.79 26.07
CA THR A 173 -8.58 2.96 27.47
C THR A 173 -7.23 3.66 27.59
N LYS A 174 -6.48 3.77 26.48
CA LYS A 174 -5.19 4.48 26.40
C LYS A 174 -5.34 5.93 25.96
N ALA A 175 -6.56 6.50 26.00
CA ALA A 175 -6.79 7.87 25.60
C ALA A 175 -6.15 8.83 26.60
N ILE A 176 -5.25 9.68 26.10
CA ILE A 176 -4.63 10.77 26.88
C ILE A 176 -5.44 12.06 26.69
N TRP A 177 -6.15 12.18 25.56
CA TRP A 177 -7.03 13.30 25.25
C TRP A 177 -8.32 12.81 24.58
N TYR A 178 -9.42 13.53 24.80
CA TYR A 178 -10.66 13.39 24.04
C TYR A 178 -10.44 13.34 22.51
N LEU A 179 -11.07 12.37 21.85
CA LEU A 179 -11.01 12.16 20.41
C LEU A 179 -11.52 13.40 19.64
N CYS A 180 -10.60 14.10 19.00
CA CYS A 180 -10.90 15.22 18.12
C CYS A 180 -9.89 15.16 16.98
N TYR A 181 -10.37 14.77 15.80
CA TYR A 181 -9.54 14.52 14.63
C TYR A 181 -10.18 15.17 13.40
N ALA A 182 -9.40 15.93 12.65
CA ALA A 182 -9.87 16.63 11.46
C ALA A 182 -8.85 16.62 10.32
N ASN A 183 -9.35 16.45 9.10
CA ASN A 183 -8.54 16.60 7.89
C ASN A 183 -8.48 18.08 7.49
N ARG A 184 -7.26 18.63 7.40
CA ARG A 184 -7.01 20.04 7.08
C ARG A 184 -6.17 20.15 5.80
N PRO A 185 -6.77 20.45 4.63
CA PRO A 185 -6.01 20.57 3.38
C PRO A 185 -5.08 21.79 3.37
N ASN A 186 -5.51 22.90 3.99
CA ASN A 186 -4.73 24.13 4.06
C ASN A 186 -3.55 23.96 5.04
N ARG A 187 -2.33 24.20 4.54
CA ARG A 187 -1.07 24.05 5.29
C ARG A 187 -1.02 24.97 6.52
N ILE A 188 -1.42 26.23 6.39
CA ILE A 188 -1.38 27.20 7.49
C ILE A 188 -2.33 26.76 8.59
N MET A 189 -3.57 26.41 8.23
CA MET A 189 -4.57 25.92 9.19
C MET A 189 -4.10 24.63 9.89
N HIS A 190 -3.44 23.74 9.16
CA HIS A 190 -2.87 22.52 9.74
C HIS A 190 -1.73 22.85 10.73
N LEU A 191 -0.82 23.76 10.39
CA LEU A 191 0.26 24.19 11.28
C LEU A 191 -0.26 24.90 12.53
N LEU A 192 -1.24 25.79 12.39
CA LEU A 192 -1.94 26.42 13.52
C LEU A 192 -2.61 25.38 14.41
N SER A 193 -3.28 24.39 13.81
CA SER A 193 -3.88 23.29 14.56
C SER A 193 -2.83 22.48 15.32
N ILE A 194 -1.67 22.18 14.72
CA ILE A 194 -0.56 21.52 15.41
C ILE A 194 -0.08 22.37 16.58
N PHE A 195 0.13 23.67 16.37
CA PHE A 195 0.57 24.56 17.44
C PHE A 195 -0.43 24.59 18.61
N CYS A 196 -1.71 24.83 18.33
CA CYS A 196 -2.72 24.99 19.37
C CYS A 196 -3.15 23.67 20.03
N LEU A 197 -3.14 22.55 19.30
CA LEU A 197 -3.69 21.27 19.78
C LEU A 197 -2.62 20.26 20.20
N HIS A 198 -1.37 20.46 19.80
CA HIS A 198 -0.24 19.59 20.17
C HIS A 198 0.80 20.30 21.00
N TYR A 199 1.38 21.39 20.48
CA TYR A 199 2.51 22.04 21.17
C TYR A 199 2.08 22.82 22.40
N LEU A 200 1.11 23.73 22.26
CA LEU A 200 0.67 24.60 23.35
C LEU A 200 0.17 23.79 24.56
N PRO A 201 -0.67 22.74 24.41
CA PRO A 201 -1.08 21.95 25.56
C PRO A 201 0.06 21.14 26.18
N ALA A 202 0.97 20.63 25.35
CA ALA A 202 2.10 19.85 25.83
C ALA A 202 3.08 20.73 26.64
N THR A 203 3.36 21.95 26.19
CA THR A 203 4.21 22.89 26.93
C THR A 203 3.56 23.33 28.24
N ILE A 204 2.25 23.58 28.25
CA ILE A 204 1.50 23.87 29.49
C ILE A 204 1.63 22.70 30.48
N LEU A 205 1.39 21.46 30.04
CA LEU A 205 1.49 20.28 30.87
C LEU A 205 2.90 20.08 31.44
N ASP A 206 3.93 20.31 30.64
CA ASP A 206 5.32 20.19 31.06
C ASP A 206 5.71 21.30 32.05
N CYS A 207 5.26 22.53 31.85
CA CYS A 207 5.43 23.61 32.83
C CYS A 207 4.80 23.23 34.18
N PHE A 208 3.58 22.67 34.18
CA PHE A 208 2.96 22.16 35.41
C PHE A 208 3.77 21.02 36.04
N CYS A 209 4.31 20.09 35.24
CA CYS A 209 5.16 19.02 35.76
C CYS A 209 6.40 19.57 36.44
N LEU A 210 7.08 20.55 35.83
CA LEU A 210 8.27 21.21 36.39
C LEU A 210 7.94 21.93 37.70
N ILE A 211 6.83 22.67 37.77
CA ILE A 211 6.37 23.34 38.99
C ILE A 211 6.11 22.33 40.12
N MET A 212 5.62 21.14 39.80
CA MET A 212 5.40 20.04 40.75
C MET A 212 6.65 19.21 41.06
N GLY A 213 7.84 19.61 40.58
CA GLY A 213 9.09 18.85 40.74
C GLY A 213 9.13 17.53 39.97
N LYS A 214 8.22 17.33 39.00
CA LYS A 214 8.16 16.15 38.13
C LYS A 214 8.94 16.38 36.82
N LYS A 215 9.42 15.30 36.22
CA LYS A 215 10.07 15.36 34.91
C LYS A 215 9.04 15.69 33.81
N PRO A 216 9.39 16.54 32.83
CA PRO A 216 8.58 16.77 31.62
C PRO A 216 8.27 15.46 30.90
N ARG A 217 7.10 15.38 30.26
CA ARG A 217 6.64 14.20 29.53
C ARG A 217 6.93 14.26 28.04
N THR A 218 7.12 15.45 27.46
CA THR A 218 7.58 15.51 26.07
C THR A 218 9.05 15.10 25.97
N PRO A 219 9.44 14.33 24.94
CA PRO A 219 10.85 14.00 24.74
C PRO A 219 11.64 15.30 24.51
N ASN A 220 12.71 15.50 25.29
CA ASN A 220 13.64 16.60 25.05
C ASN A 220 14.09 16.53 23.59
N ARG A 221 13.80 17.60 22.85
CA ARG A 221 14.44 17.83 21.56
C ARG A 221 15.92 18.09 21.86
N ARG A 222 16.75 17.07 21.68
CA ARG A 222 18.19 17.25 21.54
C ARG A 222 18.45 18.02 20.24
#